data_AF-A0A835NNU9-F1
#
_entry.id   AF-A0A835NNU9-F1
#
_cell.length_a   1.000
_cell.length_b   1.000
_cell.length_c   1.000
_cell.angle_alpha   90.00
_cell.angle_beta   90.00
_cell.angle_gamma   90.00
#
_symmetry.space_group_name_H-M   'P 1'
#
loop_
_entity.id
_entity.type
_entity.pdbx_description
1 polymer ?
#
loop_
_entity_poly.entity_id
_entity_poly.type
_entity_poly.pdbx_seq_one_letter_code
_entity_poly.pdbx_strand_id
1 'polypeptide(L)'
;MLEQQVVGGEQAQNKDLKEKHKRRKKYADERRLQLVAALQESNEDNSEQALLSVYDSIQEEVRAKSKMVEKLQAAETEIKDLQLEFGLEKMDYMSTIRRQERDLMLCQQLLGQVQSLVRRDCNYSNLERIRRESVWDKESGCWKIPEPVIQKTHLPAGKGTVPRREECAVGDRNVMQAPSSATLGSVCHLQPEEDHYRLVLDRSNSETIASNYFRSQRTSQILQLDQEIKW
;
A
#
# COMPACT_ATOMS: atom_id res chain seq x y z
N MET A 1 7.91 -24.99 38.66
CA MET A 1 6.68 -24.83 37.85
C MET A 1 5.93 -23.51 38.11
N LEU A 2 6.12 -22.84 39.25
CA LEU A 2 5.47 -21.55 39.52
C LEU A 2 6.15 -20.36 38.81
N GLU A 3 7.48 -20.42 38.67
CA GLU A 3 8.28 -19.35 38.06
C GLU A 3 7.93 -19.09 36.60
N GLN A 4 7.44 -20.08 35.85
CA GLN A 4 7.05 -19.94 34.43
C GLN A 4 5.66 -19.32 34.22
N GLN A 5 4.83 -19.25 35.28
CA GLN A 5 3.47 -18.69 35.22
C GLN A 5 3.39 -17.20 35.56
N VAL A 6 4.50 -16.59 36.02
CA VAL A 6 4.60 -15.15 36.25
C VAL A 6 5.29 -14.48 35.06
N VAL A 7 4.79 -13.31 34.64
CA VAL A 7 5.37 -12.48 33.57
C VAL A 7 6.84 -12.20 33.93
N GLY A 8 7.78 -12.71 33.12
CA GLY A 8 9.24 -12.66 33.38
C GLY A 8 9.90 -14.01 33.69
N GLY A 9 9.12 -15.06 33.95
CA GLY A 9 9.59 -16.44 34.16
C GLY A 9 10.38 -17.06 33.01
N GLU A 10 10.04 -16.66 31.78
CA GLU A 10 10.72 -17.08 30.55
C GLU A 10 12.22 -16.73 30.55
N GLN A 11 12.61 -15.68 31.28
CA GLN A 11 13.99 -15.22 31.37
C GLN A 11 14.80 -15.93 32.46
N ALA A 12 14.20 -16.81 33.27
CA ALA A 12 14.89 -17.51 34.37
C ALA A 12 16.05 -18.42 33.92
N GLN A 13 16.04 -18.88 32.67
CA GLN A 13 17.13 -19.66 32.05
C GLN A 13 18.04 -18.82 31.14
N ASN A 14 17.80 -17.50 31.02
CA ASN A 14 18.61 -16.63 30.19
C ASN A 14 20.02 -16.47 30.79
N LYS A 15 21.01 -17.09 30.13
CA LYS A 15 22.41 -17.13 30.57
C LYS A 15 23.03 -15.73 30.60
N ASP A 16 22.68 -14.88 29.64
CA ASP A 16 23.23 -13.52 29.51
C ASP A 16 22.78 -12.62 30.66
N LEU A 17 21.51 -12.74 31.09
CA LEU A 17 20.99 -12.00 32.23
C LEU A 17 21.68 -12.41 33.54
N LYS A 18 21.88 -13.71 33.75
CA LYS A 18 22.63 -14.23 34.92
C LYS A 18 24.06 -13.73 34.93
N GLU A 19 24.74 -13.74 33.78
CA GLU A 19 26.11 -13.27 33.66
C GLU A 19 26.20 -11.75 33.90
N LYS A 20 25.30 -10.96 33.32
CA LYS A 20 25.19 -9.52 33.55
C LYS A 20 24.97 -9.20 35.03
N HIS A 21 24.12 -9.97 35.72
CA HIS A 21 23.88 -9.80 37.15
C HIS A 21 25.12 -10.13 37.99
N LYS A 22 25.86 -11.19 37.63
CA LYS A 22 27.12 -11.56 38.29
C LYS A 22 28.21 -10.52 38.09
N ARG A 23 28.33 -9.96 36.88
CA ARG A 23 29.27 -8.85 36.57
C ARG A 23 28.94 -7.61 37.38
N ARG A 24 27.66 -7.23 37.46
CA ARG A 24 27.20 -6.10 38.29
C ARG A 24 27.51 -6.29 39.77
N LYS A 25 27.28 -7.50 40.31
CA LYS A 25 27.60 -7.84 41.69
C LYS A 25 29.10 -7.72 41.97
N LYS A 26 29.95 -8.31 41.12
CA LYS A 26 31.41 -8.22 41.25
C LYS A 26 31.90 -6.78 41.26
N TYR A 27 31.44 -5.97 40.31
CA TYR A 27 31.82 -4.56 40.23
C TYR A 27 31.41 -3.78 41.48
N ALA A 28 30.21 -4.02 42.02
CA ALA A 28 29.77 -3.41 43.26
C ALA A 28 30.62 -3.85 44.47
N ASP A 29 30.99 -5.13 44.53
CA ASP A 29 31.83 -5.68 45.59
C ASP A 29 33.26 -5.11 45.53
N GLU A 30 33.85 -4.98 44.33
CA GLU A 30 35.16 -4.36 44.09
C GLU A 30 35.15 -2.88 44.47
N ARG A 31 34.12 -2.14 44.06
CA ARG A 31 33.90 -0.74 44.41
C ARG A 31 33.79 -0.56 45.93
N ARG A 32 33.05 -1.45 46.59
CA ARG A 32 32.91 -1.45 48.05
C ARG A 32 34.25 -1.72 48.74
N LEU A 33 35.05 -2.64 48.22
CA LEU A 33 36.39 -2.93 48.75
C LEU A 33 37.33 -1.73 48.60
N GLN A 34 37.33 -1.06 47.44
CA GLN A 34 38.13 0.16 47.22
C GLN A 34 37.76 1.27 48.20
N LEU A 35 36.47 1.50 48.44
CA LEU A 35 36.02 2.49 49.42
C LEU A 35 36.44 2.14 50.84
N VAL A 36 36.33 0.86 51.23
CA VAL A 36 36.74 0.41 52.57
C VAL A 36 38.26 0.53 52.75
N ALA A 37 39.05 0.20 51.72
CA ALA A 37 40.50 0.35 51.75
C ALA A 37 40.93 1.81 51.87
N ALA A 38 40.32 2.71 51.09
CA ALA A 38 40.56 4.15 51.17
C ALA A 38 40.22 4.75 52.54
N LEU A 39 39.20 4.21 53.23
CA LEU A 39 38.84 4.62 54.59
C LEU A 39 39.80 4.10 55.67
N GLN A 40 40.50 2.98 55.44
CA GLN A 40 41.47 2.41 56.38
C GLN A 40 42.86 3.05 56.28
N GLU A 41 43.21 3.62 55.13
CA GLU A 41 44.50 4.27 54.89
C GLU A 41 44.46 5.73 55.38
N SER A 42 44.47 5.92 56.70
CA SER A 42 44.24 7.19 57.40
C SER A 42 45.45 8.14 57.42
N ASN A 43 45.98 8.52 56.25
CA ASN A 43 46.80 9.72 56.10
C ASN A 43 45.91 10.84 55.52
N GLU A 44 45.93 12.04 56.10
CA GLU A 44 45.04 13.15 55.73
C GLU A 44 45.10 13.47 54.22
N ASP A 45 46.29 13.52 53.64
CA ASP A 45 46.50 13.76 52.19
C ASP A 45 45.94 12.65 51.28
N ASN A 46 45.95 11.40 51.75
CA ASN A 46 45.44 10.25 50.98
C ASN A 46 43.91 10.21 50.99
N SER A 47 43.30 10.71 52.07
CA SER A 47 41.84 10.80 52.21
C SER A 47 41.23 11.86 51.28
N GLU A 48 41.91 12.99 51.08
CA GLU A 48 41.49 14.04 50.15
C GLU A 48 41.60 13.59 48.68
N GLN A 49 42.71 12.94 48.33
CA GLN A 49 42.92 12.34 47.01
C GLN A 49 41.87 11.26 46.69
N ALA A 50 41.53 10.42 47.67
CA ALA A 50 40.48 9.41 47.53
C ALA A 50 39.11 10.05 47.29
N LEU A 51 38.76 11.13 48.01
CA LEU A 51 37.50 11.83 47.83
C LEU A 51 37.38 12.49 46.44
N LEU A 52 38.47 13.10 45.95
CA LEU A 52 38.54 13.65 44.59
C LEU A 52 38.28 12.55 43.54
N SER A 53 38.90 11.39 43.69
CA SER A 53 38.73 10.27 42.75
C SER A 53 37.30 9.72 42.73
N VAL A 54 36.65 9.68 43.90
CA VAL A 54 35.24 9.28 44.04
C VAL A 54 34.35 10.32 43.37
N TYR A 55 34.62 11.62 43.56
CA TYR A 55 33.89 12.70 42.93
C TYR A 55 34.01 12.66 41.40
N ASP A 56 35.21 12.52 40.86
CA ASP A 56 35.46 12.42 39.43
C ASP A 56 34.75 11.21 38.82
N SER A 57 34.79 10.08 39.52
CA SER A 57 34.11 8.87 39.09
C SER A 57 32.58 9.01 39.12
N ILE A 58 32.01 9.69 40.12
CA ILE A 58 30.58 10.00 40.16
C ILE A 58 30.21 10.96 39.03
N GLN A 59 31.02 12.00 38.78
CA GLN A 59 30.81 12.95 37.70
C GLN A 59 30.84 12.25 36.33
N GLU A 60 31.78 11.33 36.12
CA GLU A 60 31.86 10.55 34.89
C GLU A 60 30.66 9.60 34.72
N GLU A 61 30.20 8.96 35.81
CA GLU A 61 28.98 8.14 35.78
C GLU A 61 27.73 8.98 35.45
N VAL A 62 27.61 10.17 36.04
CA VAL A 62 26.52 11.12 35.74
C VAL A 62 26.57 11.52 34.26
N ARG A 63 27.74 11.91 33.73
CA ARG A 63 27.92 12.23 32.30
C ARG A 63 27.54 11.07 31.39
N ALA A 64 27.99 9.85 31.71
CA ALA A 64 27.68 8.66 30.94
C ALA A 64 26.17 8.33 30.94
N LYS A 65 25.51 8.46 32.10
CA LYS A 65 24.06 8.28 32.23
C LYS A 65 23.27 9.35 31.51
N SER A 66 23.64 10.63 31.62
CA SER A 66 22.99 11.71 30.89
C SER A 66 23.04 11.47 29.38
N LYS A 67 24.21 11.09 28.84
CA LYS A 67 24.34 10.72 27.42
C LYS A 67 23.48 9.52 27.02
N MET A 68 23.29 8.55 27.92
CA MET A 68 22.39 7.42 27.68
C MET A 68 20.92 7.86 27.66
N VAL A 69 20.52 8.78 28.56
CA VAL A 69 19.17 9.35 28.61
C VAL A 69 18.88 10.12 27.33
N GLU A 70 19.81 10.95 26.84
CA GLU A 70 19.66 11.67 25.57
C GLU A 70 19.42 10.71 24.40
N LYS A 71 20.17 9.61 24.33
CA LYS A 71 19.98 8.59 23.29
C LYS A 71 18.62 7.91 23.39
N LEU A 72 18.15 7.62 24.60
CA LEU A 72 16.82 7.05 24.82
C LEU A 72 15.74 8.03 24.39
N GLN A 73 15.87 9.31 24.73
CA GLN A 73 14.93 10.35 24.31
C GLN A 73 14.91 10.50 22.79
N ALA A 74 16.07 10.50 22.13
CA ALA A 74 16.16 10.54 20.67
C ALA A 74 15.50 9.33 20.01
N ALA A 75 15.70 8.13 20.56
CA ALA A 75 15.04 6.92 20.08
C ALA A 75 13.53 6.96 20.32
N GLU A 76 13.07 7.49 21.46
CA GLU A 76 11.65 7.66 21.76
C GLU A 76 10.98 8.66 20.80
N THR A 77 11.64 9.77 20.46
CA THR A 77 11.13 10.71 19.46
C THR A 77 11.07 10.06 18.08
N GLU A 78 12.11 9.32 17.69
CA GLU A 78 12.12 8.62 16.40
C GLU A 78 11.00 7.58 16.31
N ILE A 79 10.74 6.83 17.39
CA ILE A 79 9.61 5.88 17.45
C ILE A 79 8.28 6.61 17.27
N LYS A 80 8.08 7.75 17.94
CA LYS A 80 6.84 8.54 17.81
C LYS A 80 6.66 9.06 16.39
N ASP A 81 7.73 9.58 15.79
CA ASP A 81 7.70 10.11 14.42
C ASP A 81 7.35 8.99 13.43
N LEU A 82 7.99 7.83 13.54
CA LEU A 82 7.65 6.66 12.73
C LEU A 82 6.19 6.23 12.91
N GLN A 83 5.69 6.20 14.14
CA GLN A 83 4.28 5.84 14.41
C GLN A 83 3.31 6.84 13.77
N LEU A 84 3.62 8.14 13.80
CA LEU A 84 2.83 9.18 13.13
C LEU A 84 2.88 9.01 11.61
N GLU A 85 4.06 8.80 11.02
CA GLU A 85 4.24 8.53 9.59
C GLU A 85 3.42 7.30 9.15
N PHE A 86 3.53 6.18 9.86
CA PHE A 86 2.73 4.97 9.61
C PHE A 86 1.22 5.23 9.72
N GLY A 87 0.81 6.04 10.70
CA GLY A 87 -0.58 6.40 10.90
C GLY A 87 -1.16 7.21 9.74
N LEU A 88 -0.40 8.19 9.25
CA LEU A 88 -0.77 9.02 8.10
C LEU A 88 -0.86 8.18 6.83
N GLU A 89 0.16 7.37 6.54
CA GLU A 89 0.19 6.51 5.35
C GLU A 89 -0.99 5.54 5.33
N LYS A 90 -1.31 4.93 6.49
CA LYS A 90 -2.51 4.08 6.64
C LYS A 90 -3.79 4.86 6.33
N MET A 91 -3.90 6.10 6.78
CA MET A 91 -5.06 6.95 6.51
C MET A 91 -5.22 7.20 5.00
N ASP A 92 -4.12 7.49 4.32
CA ASP A 92 -4.08 7.71 2.88
C ASP A 92 -4.43 6.45 2.09
N TYR A 93 -3.91 5.29 2.48
CA TYR A 93 -4.31 4.00 1.89
C TYR A 93 -5.81 3.74 2.06
N MET A 94 -6.34 3.94 3.28
CA MET A 94 -7.77 3.75 3.53
C MET A 94 -8.63 4.74 2.73
N SER A 95 -8.15 5.96 2.51
CA SER A 95 -8.85 6.94 1.66
C SER A 95 -8.90 6.50 0.20
N THR A 96 -7.79 5.92 -0.30
CA THR A 96 -7.68 5.40 -1.66
C THR A 96 -8.57 4.20 -1.88
N ILE A 97 -8.60 3.24 -0.94
CA ILE A 97 -9.49 2.08 -0.98
C ILE A 97 -10.95 2.54 -1.06
N ARG A 98 -11.39 3.45 -0.17
CA ARG A 98 -12.77 3.97 -0.18
C ARG A 98 -13.13 4.73 -1.46
N ARG A 99 -12.16 5.38 -2.11
CA ARG A 99 -12.37 6.02 -3.41
C ARG A 99 -12.53 4.96 -4.50
N GLN A 100 -11.61 4.00 -4.57
CA GLN A 100 -11.66 2.89 -5.52
C GLN A 100 -12.94 2.05 -5.37
N GLU A 101 -13.41 1.80 -4.14
CA GLU A 101 -14.67 1.12 -3.88
C GLU A 101 -15.87 1.87 -4.47
N ARG A 102 -15.92 3.20 -4.31
CA ARG A 102 -16.97 4.03 -4.93
C ARG A 102 -16.91 4.00 -6.45
N ASP A 103 -15.70 4.08 -7.01
CA ASP A 103 -15.50 4.02 -8.46
C ASP A 103 -15.91 2.64 -9.02
N LEU A 104 -15.59 1.55 -8.31
CA LEU A 104 -16.03 0.19 -8.64
C LEU A 104 -17.55 0.05 -8.58
N MET A 105 -18.20 0.59 -7.54
CA MET A 105 -19.67 0.60 -7.43
C MET A 105 -20.30 1.34 -8.62
N LEU A 106 -19.76 2.50 -8.99
CA LEU A 106 -20.24 3.26 -10.15
C LEU A 106 -20.08 2.45 -11.44
N CYS A 107 -18.92 1.83 -11.66
CA CYS A 107 -18.68 0.98 -12.83
C CYS A 107 -19.65 -0.20 -12.90
N GLN A 108 -19.93 -0.85 -11.75
CA GLN A 108 -20.90 -1.94 -11.67
C GLN A 108 -22.32 -1.48 -12.00
N GLN A 109 -22.74 -0.31 -11.50
CA GLN A 109 -24.06 0.27 -11.79
C GLN A 109 -24.20 0.63 -13.27
N LEU A 110 -23.21 1.32 -13.85
CA LEU A 110 -23.20 1.67 -15.27
C LEU A 110 -23.23 0.42 -16.15
N LEU A 111 -22.43 -0.59 -15.83
CA LEU A 111 -22.40 -1.85 -16.57
C LEU A 111 -23.75 -2.56 -16.51
N GLY A 112 -24.43 -2.55 -15.35
CA GLY A 112 -25.80 -3.10 -15.22
C GLY A 112 -26.81 -2.39 -16.12
N GLN A 113 -26.73 -1.06 -16.24
CA GLN A 113 -27.58 -0.29 -17.16
C GLN A 113 -27.28 -0.64 -18.62
N VAL A 114 -26.01 -0.62 -19.01
CA VAL A 114 -25.57 -0.89 -20.39
C VAL A 114 -25.86 -2.32 -20.81
N GLN A 115 -25.73 -3.30 -19.91
CA GLN A 115 -26.01 -4.72 -20.20
C GLN A 115 -27.43 -4.92 -20.75
N SER A 116 -28.40 -4.17 -20.25
CA SER A 116 -29.79 -4.25 -20.72
C SER A 116 -29.97 -3.82 -22.18
N LEU A 117 -29.05 -3.01 -22.70
CA LEU A 117 -29.03 -2.50 -24.07
C LEU A 117 -28.33 -3.47 -25.04
N VAL A 118 -27.60 -4.47 -24.52
CA VAL A 118 -26.86 -5.44 -25.34
C VAL A 118 -27.83 -6.40 -26.03
N ARG A 119 -27.60 -6.66 -27.31
CA ARG A 119 -28.41 -7.61 -28.08
C ARG A 119 -28.39 -9.01 -27.45
N ARG A 120 -29.55 -9.67 -27.45
CA ARG A 120 -29.75 -10.99 -26.83
C ARG A 120 -28.96 -12.12 -27.49
N ASP A 121 -28.60 -11.97 -28.76
CA ASP A 121 -27.80 -12.92 -29.52
C ASP A 121 -26.29 -12.73 -29.35
N CYS A 122 -25.85 -11.76 -28.53
CA CYS A 122 -24.45 -11.54 -28.19
C CYS A 122 -24.06 -12.29 -26.91
N ASN A 123 -22.85 -12.83 -26.85
CA ASN A 123 -22.28 -13.45 -25.63
C ASN A 123 -22.25 -12.49 -24.42
N TYR A 124 -22.03 -11.20 -24.63
CA TYR A 124 -22.01 -10.17 -23.57
C TYR A 124 -23.39 -9.90 -22.95
N SER A 125 -24.48 -10.44 -23.51
CA SER A 125 -25.78 -10.42 -22.83
C SER A 125 -25.74 -11.15 -21.48
N ASN A 126 -24.84 -12.14 -21.33
CA ASN A 126 -24.62 -12.88 -20.09
C ASN A 126 -23.21 -12.60 -19.53
N LEU A 127 -23.09 -11.52 -18.74
CA LEU A 127 -21.82 -11.13 -18.12
C LEU A 127 -21.28 -12.16 -17.11
N GLU A 128 -22.14 -12.95 -16.46
CA GLU A 128 -21.71 -14.01 -15.54
C GLU A 128 -21.00 -15.17 -16.28
N ARG A 129 -21.36 -15.41 -17.54
CA ARG A 129 -20.59 -16.34 -18.39
C ARG A 129 -19.22 -15.76 -18.72
N ILE A 130 -19.18 -14.51 -19.18
CA ILE A 130 -17.92 -13.82 -19.52
C ILE A 130 -16.97 -13.76 -18.33
N ARG A 131 -17.47 -13.45 -17.12
CA ARG A 131 -16.66 -13.42 -15.88
C ARG A 131 -15.99 -14.75 -15.58
N ARG A 132 -16.70 -15.87 -15.76
CA ARG A 132 -16.15 -17.23 -15.51
C ARG A 132 -15.12 -17.65 -16.56
N GLU A 133 -15.27 -17.17 -17.78
CA GLU A 133 -14.33 -17.42 -18.89
C GLU A 133 -13.12 -16.47 -18.87
N SER A 134 -13.19 -15.38 -18.09
CA SER A 134 -12.12 -14.38 -18.00
C SER A 134 -11.03 -14.82 -17.03
N VAL A 135 -9.78 -14.57 -17.40
CA VAL A 135 -8.61 -14.99 -16.62
C VAL A 135 -7.71 -13.78 -16.35
N TRP A 136 -7.23 -13.64 -15.10
CA TRP A 136 -6.25 -12.61 -14.77
C TRP A 136 -4.89 -12.97 -15.37
N ASP A 137 -4.37 -12.10 -16.22
CA ASP A 137 -3.01 -12.21 -16.75
C ASP A 137 -2.03 -11.43 -15.87
N LYS A 138 -1.14 -12.16 -15.20
CA LYS A 138 -0.14 -11.56 -14.30
C LYS A 138 0.94 -10.80 -15.06
N GLU A 139 1.27 -11.21 -16.29
CA GLU A 139 2.33 -10.58 -17.09
C GLU A 139 1.87 -9.21 -17.61
N SER A 140 0.64 -9.15 -18.10
CA SER A 140 0.05 -7.92 -18.64
C SER A 140 -0.60 -7.05 -17.55
N GLY A 141 -0.85 -7.58 -16.36
CA GLY A 141 -1.54 -6.88 -15.27
C GLY A 141 -2.99 -6.54 -15.59
N CYS A 142 -3.66 -7.35 -16.41
CA CYS A 142 -5.04 -7.10 -16.84
C CYS A 142 -5.86 -8.39 -16.96
N TRP A 143 -7.19 -8.27 -16.96
CA TRP A 143 -8.08 -9.40 -17.24
C TRP A 143 -8.09 -9.69 -18.76
N LYS A 144 -7.86 -10.96 -19.14
CA LYS A 144 -8.14 -11.48 -20.48
C LYS A 144 -9.62 -11.80 -20.57
N ILE A 145 -10.35 -11.01 -21.37
CA ILE A 145 -11.81 -11.09 -21.53
C ILE A 145 -12.11 -11.64 -22.94
N PRO A 146 -13.02 -12.62 -23.08
CA PRO A 146 -13.45 -13.14 -24.38
C PRO A 146 -14.04 -12.06 -25.31
N GLU A 147 -13.73 -12.11 -26.61
CA GLU A 147 -14.21 -11.12 -27.58
C GLU A 147 -15.74 -11.16 -27.80
N PRO A 148 -16.37 -10.03 -28.22
CA PRO A 148 -17.79 -10.00 -28.53
C PRO A 148 -18.14 -10.83 -29.77
N VAL A 149 -19.05 -11.80 -29.62
CA VAL A 149 -19.49 -12.72 -30.68
C VAL A 149 -21.02 -12.75 -30.73
N ILE A 150 -21.58 -12.60 -31.93
CA ILE A 150 -23.02 -12.70 -32.19
C ILE A 150 -23.35 -14.09 -32.72
N GLN A 151 -24.18 -14.83 -31.99
CA GLN A 151 -24.64 -16.16 -32.37
C GLN A 151 -25.87 -16.05 -33.28
N LYS A 152 -25.71 -16.40 -34.56
CA LYS A 152 -26.84 -16.47 -35.50
C LYS A 152 -27.58 -17.80 -35.33
N THR A 153 -28.68 -17.79 -34.61
CA THR A 153 -29.55 -18.97 -34.46
C THR A 153 -30.53 -19.03 -35.63
N HIS A 154 -30.40 -20.04 -36.48
CA HIS A 154 -31.41 -20.35 -37.49
C HIS A 154 -32.39 -21.38 -36.92
N LEU A 155 -33.69 -21.10 -36.96
CA LEU A 155 -34.68 -22.13 -36.66
C LEU A 155 -34.60 -23.22 -37.73
N PRO A 156 -34.65 -24.51 -37.36
CA PRO A 156 -34.76 -25.58 -38.33
C PRO A 156 -36.06 -25.39 -39.12
N ALA A 157 -35.97 -25.40 -40.45
CA ALA A 157 -37.14 -25.33 -41.33
C ALA A 157 -38.07 -26.50 -40.99
N GLY A 158 -39.19 -26.20 -40.32
CA GLY A 158 -40.19 -27.19 -39.96
C GLY A 158 -40.72 -27.84 -41.23
N LYS A 159 -40.62 -29.17 -41.34
CA LYS A 159 -41.33 -29.97 -42.34
C LYS A 159 -42.83 -29.94 -42.03
N GLY A 160 -43.46 -28.82 -42.31
CA GLY A 160 -44.92 -28.70 -42.33
C GLY A 160 -45.43 -29.16 -43.69
N THR A 161 -45.92 -30.39 -43.77
CA THR A 161 -46.82 -30.81 -44.84
C THR A 161 -48.11 -29.99 -44.74
N VAL A 162 -48.22 -28.92 -45.52
CA VAL A 162 -49.50 -28.22 -45.73
C VAL A 162 -50.13 -28.80 -46.99
N PRO A 163 -51.36 -29.36 -46.95
CA PRO A 163 -52.06 -29.73 -48.17
C PRO A 163 -52.52 -28.46 -48.89
N ARG A 164 -52.16 -28.39 -50.16
CA ARG A 164 -52.66 -27.45 -51.18
C ARG A 164 -54.19 -27.40 -51.14
N ARG A 165 -54.76 -26.22 -50.94
CA ARG A 165 -56.17 -25.92 -51.20
C ARG A 165 -56.23 -24.88 -52.32
N GLU A 166 -56.90 -25.25 -53.40
CA GLU A 166 -57.14 -24.40 -54.57
C GLU A 166 -58.15 -23.29 -54.23
N GLU A 167 -57.78 -22.09 -54.67
CA GLU A 167 -58.61 -20.99 -55.19
C GLU A 167 -59.78 -20.41 -54.36
N CYS A 168 -59.64 -19.12 -54.04
CA CYS A 168 -60.67 -18.11 -54.32
C CYS A 168 -59.98 -16.75 -54.54
N ALA A 169 -60.05 -16.26 -55.77
CA ALA A 169 -59.70 -14.90 -56.15
C ALA A 169 -60.76 -13.91 -55.64
N VAL A 170 -60.34 -12.72 -55.19
CA VAL A 170 -60.86 -11.37 -55.54
C VAL A 170 -60.05 -10.33 -54.74
N GLY A 171 -59.51 -9.33 -55.45
CA GLY A 171 -59.14 -7.92 -55.10
C GLY A 171 -58.59 -7.60 -53.69
N ASP A 172 -57.64 -6.71 -53.49
CA ASP A 172 -57.26 -5.55 -54.28
C ASP A 172 -55.89 -5.02 -53.81
N ARG A 173 -55.22 -4.38 -54.76
CA ARG A 173 -53.95 -3.65 -54.77
C ARG A 173 -53.39 -3.11 -53.42
N ASN A 174 -52.11 -3.40 -53.14
CA ASN A 174 -51.05 -2.35 -53.14
C ASN A 174 -49.64 -2.94 -53.08
N VAL A 175 -48.90 -2.69 -54.16
CA VAL A 175 -47.46 -2.92 -54.30
C VAL A 175 -46.77 -1.62 -53.90
N MET A 176 -45.83 -1.68 -52.95
CA MET A 176 -44.73 -0.72 -52.93
C MET A 176 -43.44 -1.41 -52.49
N GLN A 177 -42.49 -1.38 -53.43
CA GLN A 177 -41.13 -1.88 -53.41
C GLN A 177 -40.28 -1.32 -52.27
N ALA A 178 -39.37 -2.17 -51.76
CA ALA A 178 -38.04 -1.71 -51.33
C ALA A 178 -37.16 -1.50 -52.58
N PRO A 179 -36.14 -0.62 -52.53
CA PRO A 179 -34.78 -1.18 -52.49
C PRO A 179 -33.72 -0.39 -51.69
N SER A 180 -32.87 -1.20 -51.05
CA SER A 180 -31.42 -1.18 -50.86
C SER A 180 -30.53 0.03 -51.28
N SER A 181 -29.53 0.27 -50.41
CA SER A 181 -28.06 0.20 -50.68
C SER A 181 -27.24 1.51 -50.69
N ALA A 182 -26.13 1.44 -49.92
CA ALA A 182 -24.78 1.99 -50.15
C ALA A 182 -24.59 3.51 -50.04
N THR A 183 -23.44 4.10 -49.70
CA THR A 183 -22.12 3.78 -49.09
C THR A 183 -21.39 5.15 -49.11
N LEU A 184 -20.30 5.29 -48.33
CA LEU A 184 -19.32 6.40 -48.29
C LEU A 184 -19.66 7.52 -47.29
N GLY A 185 -18.76 7.96 -46.42
CA GLY A 185 -17.35 7.63 -46.28
C GLY A 185 -16.72 8.54 -45.21
N SER A 186 -15.94 7.90 -44.34
CA SER A 186 -14.72 8.39 -43.70
C SER A 186 -14.28 9.84 -44.03
N VAL A 187 -14.27 10.71 -43.00
CA VAL A 187 -13.16 11.64 -42.77
C VAL A 187 -12.80 11.56 -41.29
N CYS A 188 -11.88 10.66 -40.99
CA CYS A 188 -11.13 10.65 -39.74
C CYS A 188 -10.16 11.83 -39.77
N HIS A 189 -10.43 12.89 -39.00
CA HIS A 189 -9.43 13.89 -38.67
C HIS A 189 -8.54 13.32 -37.57
N LEU A 190 -7.48 12.61 -37.97
CA LEU A 190 -6.36 12.27 -37.08
C LEU A 190 -5.58 13.57 -36.83
N GLN A 191 -5.79 14.20 -35.66
CA GLN A 191 -4.76 15.07 -35.12
C GLN A 191 -3.64 14.20 -34.52
N PRO A 192 -2.37 14.65 -34.56
CA PRO A 192 -1.26 13.89 -34.01
C PRO A 192 -1.43 13.82 -32.48
N GLU A 193 -1.66 12.62 -31.97
CA GLU A 193 -1.60 12.27 -30.54
C GLU A 193 -0.22 12.55 -29.90
N GLU A 194 0.76 13.02 -30.68
CA GLU A 194 2.15 13.29 -30.26
C GLU A 194 2.26 14.44 -29.24
N ASP A 195 1.34 15.42 -29.28
CA ASP A 195 1.38 16.56 -28.35
C ASP A 195 0.95 16.19 -26.93
N HIS A 196 0.05 15.21 -26.77
CA HIS A 196 -0.39 14.80 -25.43
C HIS A 196 0.72 14.07 -24.67
N TYR A 197 1.45 13.16 -25.34
CA TYR A 197 2.58 12.47 -24.73
C TYR A 197 3.73 13.41 -24.39
N ARG A 198 4.02 14.41 -25.25
CA ARG A 198 4.99 15.46 -24.94
C ARG A 198 4.58 16.31 -23.74
N LEU A 199 3.31 16.71 -23.67
CA LEU A 199 2.79 17.48 -22.53
C LEU A 199 2.92 16.70 -21.23
N VAL A 200 2.66 15.39 -21.23
CA VAL A 200 2.80 14.53 -20.03
C VAL A 200 4.27 14.40 -19.59
N LEU A 201 5.22 14.38 -20.52
CA LEU A 201 6.66 14.33 -20.23
C LEU A 201 7.24 15.67 -19.78
N ASP A 202 6.68 16.79 -20.26
CA ASP A 202 7.10 18.15 -19.88
C ASP A 202 6.51 18.60 -18.52
N ARG A 203 5.64 17.80 -17.88
CA ARG A 203 5.16 18.06 -16.51
C ARG A 203 6.28 17.81 -15.51
N SER A 204 6.53 18.80 -14.64
CA SER A 204 7.51 18.71 -13.56
C SER A 204 7.36 17.40 -12.76
N ASN A 205 8.48 16.76 -12.41
CA ASN A 205 8.57 15.55 -11.58
C ASN A 205 7.85 15.66 -10.20
N SER A 206 7.31 16.82 -9.84
CA SER A 206 6.49 17.05 -8.66
C SER A 206 5.02 16.61 -8.81
N GLU A 207 4.49 16.46 -10.04
CA GLU A 207 3.07 16.17 -10.28
C GLU A 207 2.75 14.69 -10.52
N THR A 208 3.74 13.85 -10.78
CA THR A 208 3.52 12.42 -11.00
C THR A 208 3.41 11.71 -9.65
N ILE A 209 2.27 11.08 -9.35
CA ILE A 209 2.07 10.36 -8.09
C ILE A 209 3.18 9.29 -7.87
N ALA A 210 3.67 8.68 -8.97
CA ALA A 210 4.75 7.70 -8.94
C ALA A 210 6.12 8.27 -8.52
N SER A 211 6.43 9.54 -8.83
CA SER A 211 7.69 10.17 -8.43
C SER A 211 7.68 10.60 -6.95
N ASN A 212 6.50 10.87 -6.39
CA ASN A 212 6.33 11.18 -4.97
C ASN A 212 6.19 9.92 -4.09
N TYR A 213 5.83 8.77 -4.67
CA TYR A 213 5.57 7.52 -3.92
C TYR A 213 6.79 7.01 -3.13
N PHE A 214 8.00 7.20 -3.65
CA PHE A 214 9.25 6.83 -2.96
C PHE A 214 10.00 8.02 -2.36
N ARG A 215 9.43 9.23 -2.43
CA ARG A 215 10.09 10.43 -1.93
C ARG A 215 9.87 10.48 -0.42
N SER A 216 10.90 10.12 0.36
CA SER A 216 10.82 10.20 1.81
C SER A 216 10.57 11.66 2.23
N GLN A 217 9.41 11.90 2.86
CA GLN A 217 9.03 13.23 3.37
C GLN A 217 10.06 13.73 4.39
N ARG A 218 10.64 12.81 5.18
CA ARG A 218 11.77 13.05 6.09
C ARG A 218 12.97 13.66 5.37
N THR A 219 13.36 13.17 4.19
CA THR A 219 14.47 13.76 3.42
C THR A 219 14.16 15.20 3.00
N SER A 220 12.90 15.50 2.65
CA SER A 220 12.51 16.85 2.25
C SER A 220 12.50 17.82 3.44
N GLN A 221 12.06 17.39 4.62
CA GLN A 221 12.04 18.19 5.85
C GLN A 221 13.44 18.42 6.45
N ILE A 222 14.31 17.40 6.43
CA ILE A 222 15.71 17.53 6.85
C ILE A 222 16.46 18.52 5.94
N LEU A 223 16.26 18.43 4.62
CA LEU A 223 16.89 19.34 3.67
C LEU A 223 16.39 20.80 3.80
N GLN A 224 15.15 21.00 4.24
CA GLN A 224 14.62 22.34 4.53
C GLN A 224 15.21 22.95 5.80
N LEU A 225 15.35 22.15 6.87
CA LEU A 225 16.02 22.56 8.11
C LEU A 225 17.50 22.94 7.89
N ASP A 226 18.19 22.22 6.99
CA ASP A 226 19.60 22.48 6.67
C ASP A 226 19.80 23.77 5.82
N GLN A 227 18.75 24.25 5.16
CA GLN A 227 18.77 25.53 4.42
C GLN A 227 18.53 26.74 5.32
N GLU A 228 17.81 26.60 6.44
CA GLU A 228 17.60 27.66 7.43
C GLU A 228 18.82 27.86 8.35
N ILE A 229 19.75 26.90 8.39
CA ILE A 229 21.03 26.99 9.12
C ILE A 229 22.14 27.44 8.16
N LYS A 230 21.99 28.63 7.57
CA LYS A 230 23.11 29.38 7.00
C LYS A 230 23.03 30.83 7.48
N TRP A 231 24.09 31.24 8.18
CA TRP A 231 24.34 32.57 8.71
C TRP A 231 24.20 33.67 7.67
#